data_AF-A0A1V1P1Z7-F1
#
_entry.id   AF-A0A1V1P1Z7-F1
#
_cell.length_a   1.000
_cell.length_b   1.000
_cell.length_c   1.000
_cell.angle_alpha   90.00
_cell.angle_beta   90.00
_cell.angle_gamma   90.00
#
_symmetry.space_group_name_H-M   'P 1'
#
loop_
_entity.id
_entity.type
_entity.pdbx_description
1 polymer ?
#
loop_
_entity_poly.entity_id
_entity_poly.type
_entity_poly.pdbx_seq_one_letter_code
_entity_poly.pdbx_strand_id
1 'polypeptide(L)'
;MVNLSMKQKLSSATLERQHIQIDSVNINGGRVSLIADHEGESIEDTDRGSIINNGVVTGNNLDINSYDSVTFTGNVDVLSANIVKGDFTYVGTDTVAIDKVYAGGAVDISSQSGSITDHANDSEIDITSGEGKITLKADLGIQATKTGDAFLEIADGTTLLASSQNAGDIQIQGMGTLNLENITATDGNIHVKAQGDIIAGLITSNKQISLISEGAISGTSPQISSQTAILSSGTGIGTSDQAIALDVSYLDLVSTQSGGIYVNFAKAVTLSDLNDDGYAVQSMGDGKIESVHSIHITGAANLDSNEFTIKAGDNSETNTLIIDASITQTGIL
;
A
#
# COMPACT_ATOMS: atom_id res chain seq x y z
N MET A 1 -9.27 9.98 30.65
CA MET A 1 -9.78 10.83 29.55
C MET A 1 -9.32 12.24 29.84
N VAL A 2 -8.35 12.74 29.08
CA VAL A 2 -7.96 14.15 29.13
C VAL A 2 -8.55 14.79 27.87
N ASN A 3 -9.57 15.62 28.05
CA ASN A 3 -10.17 16.38 26.96
C ASN A 3 -9.48 17.74 26.90
N LEU A 4 -8.56 17.88 25.97
CA LEU A 4 -7.98 19.18 25.64
C LEU A 4 -8.89 19.83 24.60
N SER A 5 -9.95 20.47 25.10
CA SER A 5 -10.70 21.45 24.32
C SER A 5 -10.17 22.84 24.62
N MET A 6 -10.50 23.83 23.77
CA MET A 6 -10.06 25.23 23.80
C MET A 6 -10.15 25.95 25.16
N LYS A 7 -10.71 25.33 26.22
CA LYS A 7 -10.89 25.90 27.56
C LYS A 7 -9.97 25.35 28.65
N GLN A 8 -9.11 24.35 28.40
CA GLN A 8 -8.21 23.83 29.44
C GLN A 8 -6.79 24.42 29.36
N LYS A 9 -6.53 25.36 30.27
CA LYS A 9 -5.20 25.89 30.57
C LYS A 9 -4.39 24.84 31.34
N LEU A 10 -3.62 24.01 30.64
CA LEU A 10 -2.45 23.34 31.25
C LEU A 10 -1.36 24.38 31.44
N SER A 11 -0.54 24.22 32.48
CA SER A 11 0.47 25.19 32.92
C SER A 11 1.61 25.48 31.92
N SER A 12 1.52 25.01 30.68
CA SER A 12 2.52 25.21 29.62
C SER A 12 1.95 25.35 28.20
N ALA A 13 0.63 25.38 27.96
CA ALA A 13 0.09 25.62 26.62
C ALA A 13 -0.15 27.13 26.40
N THR A 14 0.53 27.72 25.42
CA THR A 14 0.33 29.12 25.04
C THR A 14 -0.75 29.19 23.96
N LEU A 15 -1.94 29.71 24.30
CA LEU A 15 -3.02 29.99 23.36
C LEU A 15 -2.76 31.32 22.64
N GLU A 16 -1.93 31.32 21.61
CA GLU A 16 -1.72 32.47 20.72
C GLU A 16 -2.47 32.21 19.41
N ARG A 17 -3.78 32.58 19.38
CA ARG A 17 -4.72 32.43 18.26
C ARG A 17 -5.03 30.97 17.90
N GLN A 18 -6.33 30.60 17.91
CA GLN A 18 -7.04 29.51 17.19
C GLN A 18 -6.39 28.13 16.94
N HIS A 19 -5.17 27.88 17.41
CA HIS A 19 -4.34 26.71 17.15
C HIS A 19 -4.07 26.02 18.48
N ILE A 20 -3.99 24.68 18.44
CA ILE A 20 -3.51 23.92 19.59
C ILE A 20 -2.01 23.73 19.42
N GLN A 21 -1.23 24.40 20.26
CA GLN A 21 0.19 24.10 20.43
C GLN A 21 0.40 23.21 21.66
N ILE A 22 1.06 22.08 21.45
CA ILE A 22 1.39 21.13 22.51
C ILE A 22 2.91 21.08 22.68
N ASP A 23 3.40 21.37 23.89
CA ASP A 23 4.83 21.30 24.22
C ASP A 23 5.21 19.98 24.90
N SER A 24 4.30 19.34 25.65
CA SER A 24 4.36 17.92 26.07
C SER A 24 3.09 17.57 26.85
N VAL A 25 2.55 16.37 26.63
CA VAL A 25 1.41 15.84 27.38
C VAL A 25 1.65 14.35 27.63
N ASN A 26 2.13 13.99 28.81
CA ASN A 26 2.25 12.59 29.19
C ASN A 26 0.97 12.14 29.89
N ILE A 27 0.20 11.27 29.26
CA ILE A 27 -0.97 10.65 29.85
C ILE A 27 -0.66 9.17 30.08
N ASN A 28 -0.50 8.78 31.34
CA ASN A 28 -0.35 7.39 31.75
C ASN A 28 -1.70 6.66 31.58
N GLY A 29 -1.97 6.21 30.36
CA GLY A 29 -3.15 5.44 30.04
C GLY A 29 -4.39 6.26 29.66
N GLY A 30 -5.11 5.77 28.65
CA GLY A 30 -6.43 6.27 28.26
C GLY A 30 -6.44 7.19 27.05
N ARG A 31 -7.57 7.87 26.86
CA ARG A 31 -7.90 8.67 25.68
C ARG A 31 -7.41 10.12 25.79
N VAL A 32 -6.72 10.59 24.74
CA VAL A 32 -6.35 11.98 24.46
C VAL A 32 -7.24 12.48 23.33
N SER A 33 -8.03 13.53 23.59
CA SER A 33 -8.85 14.16 22.55
C SER A 33 -8.36 15.59 22.31
N LEU A 34 -8.02 15.89 21.05
CA LEU A 34 -7.58 17.20 20.59
C LEU A 34 -8.58 17.74 19.57
N ILE A 35 -9.16 18.91 19.84
CA ILE A 35 -10.22 19.48 19.01
C ILE A 35 -9.87 20.93 18.67
N ALA A 36 -9.41 21.16 17.44
CA ALA A 36 -9.14 22.48 16.85
C ALA A 36 -10.16 22.89 15.77
N ASP A 37 -11.18 22.05 15.54
CA ASP A 37 -12.34 22.39 14.72
C ASP A 37 -13.43 22.99 15.62
N HIS A 38 -13.52 24.33 15.67
CA HIS A 38 -14.65 25.01 16.31
C HIS A 38 -15.57 25.57 15.24
N GLU A 39 -16.73 24.93 15.12
CA GLU A 39 -17.90 25.54 14.52
C GLU A 39 -18.64 26.23 15.68
N GLY A 40 -18.46 27.54 15.84
CA GLY A 40 -19.30 28.33 16.75
C GLY A 40 -20.76 28.36 16.29
N GLU A 41 -21.65 28.87 17.13
CA GLU A 41 -23.09 28.93 16.82
C GLU A 41 -23.47 29.88 15.66
N SER A 42 -22.50 30.48 14.96
CA SER A 42 -22.76 31.29 13.77
C SER A 42 -22.00 30.76 12.56
N ILE A 43 -22.66 30.80 11.40
CA ILE A 43 -22.11 30.51 10.06
C ILE A 43 -20.96 31.45 9.63
N GLU A 44 -20.61 32.43 10.48
CA GLU A 44 -19.51 33.37 10.28
C GLU A 44 -18.29 33.01 11.13
N ASP A 45 -18.33 31.92 11.90
CA ASP A 45 -17.19 31.49 12.69
C ASP A 45 -16.06 31.02 11.76
N THR A 46 -15.01 31.84 11.67
CA THR A 46 -13.77 31.54 10.96
C THR A 46 -12.71 30.91 11.87
N ASP A 47 -13.03 30.65 13.14
CA ASP A 47 -12.09 30.25 14.18
C ASP A 47 -11.75 28.75 14.12
N ARG A 48 -11.24 28.35 12.95
CA ARG A 48 -10.88 26.98 12.61
C ARG A 48 -9.36 26.89 12.52
N GLY A 49 -8.77 25.98 13.28
CA GLY A 49 -7.33 25.96 13.44
C GLY A 49 -6.67 24.65 13.10
N SER A 50 -5.34 24.71 13.22
CA SER A 50 -4.41 23.60 13.12
C SER A 50 -3.98 23.10 14.50
N ILE A 51 -3.35 21.93 14.51
CA ILE A 51 -2.73 21.36 15.70
C ILE A 51 -1.25 21.14 15.40
N ILE A 52 -0.38 21.72 16.23
CA ILE A 52 1.06 21.51 16.15
C ILE A 52 1.52 20.99 17.51
N ASN A 53 2.00 19.75 17.53
CA ASN A 53 2.59 19.16 18.70
C ASN A 53 4.11 19.06 18.53
N ASN A 54 4.81 19.92 19.26
CA ASN A 54 6.27 19.96 19.35
C ASN A 54 6.80 19.14 20.54
N GLY A 55 5.91 18.52 21.30
CA GLY A 55 6.19 17.76 22.50
C GLY A 55 6.11 16.26 22.33
N VAL A 56 6.42 15.55 23.41
CA VAL A 56 6.09 14.13 23.53
C VAL A 56 4.69 14.01 24.09
N VAL A 57 3.81 13.36 23.33
CA VAL A 57 2.49 12.94 23.81
C VAL A 57 2.43 11.43 23.87
N THR A 58 2.00 10.89 25.02
CA THR A 58 1.80 9.45 25.23
C THR A 58 0.37 9.18 25.71
N GLY A 59 -0.25 8.11 25.22
CA GLY A 59 -1.60 7.69 25.60
C GLY A 59 -2.01 6.41 24.88
N ASN A 60 -3.15 5.83 25.24
CA ASN A 60 -3.63 4.62 24.55
C ASN A 60 -4.36 4.97 23.25
N ASN A 61 -5.24 5.97 23.32
CA ASN A 61 -6.08 6.37 22.20
C ASN A 61 -5.87 7.86 21.93
N LEU A 62 -5.61 8.21 20.69
CA LEU A 62 -5.56 9.59 20.22
C LEU A 62 -6.71 9.84 19.27
N ASP A 63 -7.51 10.85 19.60
CA ASP A 63 -8.60 11.33 18.75
C ASP A 63 -8.36 12.79 18.39
N ILE A 64 -8.15 13.03 17.11
CA ILE A 64 -7.91 14.36 16.57
C ILE A 64 -9.10 14.79 15.72
N ASN A 65 -9.62 15.98 15.99
CA ASN A 65 -10.51 16.68 15.07
C ASN A 65 -9.97 18.09 14.82
N SER A 66 -9.63 18.39 13.57
CA SER A 66 -9.04 19.66 13.16
C SER A 66 -9.62 20.08 11.82
N TYR A 67 -9.75 21.38 11.60
CA TYR A 67 -10.11 21.85 10.27
C TYR A 67 -8.89 21.91 9.35
N ASP A 68 -7.81 22.51 9.86
CA ASP A 68 -6.56 22.70 9.15
C ASP A 68 -5.56 21.63 9.57
N SER A 69 -4.38 21.69 8.97
CA SER A 69 -3.35 20.66 9.03
C SER A 69 -2.94 20.31 10.46
N VAL A 70 -2.53 19.07 10.65
CA VAL A 70 -2.06 18.58 11.94
C VAL A 70 -0.68 17.96 11.79
N THR A 71 0.25 18.37 12.65
CA THR A 71 1.52 17.69 12.84
C THR A 71 1.61 17.21 14.28
N PHE A 72 1.69 15.89 14.44
CA PHE A 72 1.70 15.25 15.74
C PHE A 72 2.92 14.36 15.94
N THR A 73 3.65 14.59 17.03
CA THR A 73 4.74 13.71 17.47
C THR A 73 4.41 13.05 18.81
N GLY A 74 4.43 11.73 18.90
CA GLY A 74 4.10 11.03 20.13
C GLY A 74 3.90 9.53 19.95
N ASN A 75 3.73 8.80 21.06
CA ASN A 75 3.48 7.36 21.01
C ASN A 75 2.08 7.07 21.54
N VAL A 76 1.22 6.57 20.66
CA VAL A 76 -0.13 6.12 21.03
C VAL A 76 -0.40 4.73 20.48
N ASP A 77 -1.21 3.96 21.20
CA ASP A 77 -1.54 2.60 20.78
C ASP A 77 -2.53 2.61 19.61
N VAL A 78 -3.53 3.49 19.65
CA VAL A 78 -4.61 3.62 18.66
C VAL A 78 -4.76 5.07 18.22
N LEU A 79 -4.86 5.27 16.90
CA LEU A 79 -4.95 6.57 16.25
C LEU A 79 -6.24 6.74 15.46
N SER A 80 -6.99 7.78 15.80
CA SER A 80 -8.14 8.28 15.05
C SER A 80 -7.95 9.78 14.74
N ALA A 81 -8.12 10.19 13.49
CA ALA A 81 -7.98 11.59 13.06
C ALA A 81 -9.00 11.98 11.99
N ASN A 82 -9.57 13.17 12.13
CA ASN A 82 -10.40 13.82 11.12
C ASN A 82 -9.89 15.23 10.86
N ILE A 83 -9.21 15.42 9.73
CA ILE A 83 -8.66 16.70 9.30
C ILE A 83 -9.45 17.18 8.08
N VAL A 84 -10.24 18.23 8.21
CA VAL A 84 -11.24 18.57 7.19
C VAL A 84 -10.62 19.06 5.87
N LYS A 85 -9.59 19.92 5.93
CA LYS A 85 -8.95 20.51 4.74
C LYS A 85 -7.46 20.27 4.64
N GLY A 86 -6.76 20.26 5.77
CA GLY A 86 -5.30 20.22 5.79
C GLY A 86 -4.72 18.82 5.73
N ASP A 87 -3.39 18.79 5.78
CA ASP A 87 -2.59 17.57 5.84
C ASP A 87 -2.63 16.94 7.23
N PHE A 88 -2.42 15.64 7.31
CA PHE A 88 -2.21 14.94 8.56
C PHE A 88 -0.83 14.30 8.60
N THR A 89 -0.01 14.68 9.59
CA THR A 89 1.29 14.08 9.84
C THR A 89 1.34 13.50 11.25
N TYR A 90 1.63 12.20 11.36
CA TYR A 90 1.90 11.52 12.62
C TYR A 90 3.32 10.94 12.63
N VAL A 91 4.06 11.20 13.71
CA VAL A 91 5.37 10.61 13.96
C VAL A 91 5.40 10.00 15.36
N GLY A 92 5.39 8.68 15.42
CA GLY A 92 5.59 7.91 16.64
C GLY A 92 6.84 7.03 16.58
N THR A 93 7.26 6.55 17.74
CA THR A 93 8.36 5.59 17.87
C THR A 93 7.85 4.16 17.84
N ASP A 94 6.79 3.88 18.59
CA ASP A 94 6.28 2.52 18.78
C ASP A 94 5.23 2.15 17.72
N THR A 95 4.73 0.91 17.81
CA THR A 95 3.63 0.46 16.94
C THR A 95 2.39 1.31 17.17
N VAL A 96 1.72 1.72 16.09
CA VAL A 96 0.45 2.43 16.12
C VAL A 96 -0.60 1.63 15.35
N ALA A 97 -1.75 1.40 15.98
CA ALA A 97 -2.93 0.87 15.32
C ALA A 97 -3.79 2.04 14.78
N ILE A 98 -4.24 1.93 13.55
CA ILE A 98 -5.07 2.91 12.87
C ILE A 98 -6.51 2.47 13.04
N ASP A 99 -7.32 3.28 13.71
CA ASP A 99 -8.77 3.08 13.79
C ASP A 99 -9.46 3.82 12.66
N LYS A 100 -9.12 5.10 12.46
CA LYS A 100 -9.58 5.86 11.28
C LYS A 100 -8.82 7.16 11.09
N VAL A 101 -8.26 7.40 9.92
CA VAL A 101 -7.59 8.65 9.55
C VAL A 101 -8.19 9.19 8.27
N TYR A 102 -8.84 10.35 8.38
CA TYR A 102 -9.25 11.16 7.25
C TYR A 102 -8.48 12.48 7.26
N ALA A 103 -7.91 12.85 6.11
CA ALA A 103 -7.40 14.19 5.88
C ALA A 103 -7.89 14.74 4.54
N GLY A 104 -8.30 16.00 4.49
CA GLY A 104 -8.61 16.70 3.25
C GLY A 104 -7.37 16.86 2.36
N GLY A 105 -6.19 17.01 2.98
CA GLY A 105 -4.88 17.02 2.33
C GLY A 105 -4.23 15.63 2.26
N ALA A 106 -2.90 15.62 2.25
CA ALA A 106 -2.09 14.40 2.30
C ALA A 106 -2.08 13.77 3.71
N VAL A 107 -1.78 12.47 3.76
CA VAL A 107 -1.57 11.73 5.01
C VAL A 107 -0.16 11.17 5.06
N ASP A 108 0.60 11.50 6.10
CA ASP A 108 1.94 10.97 6.37
C ASP A 108 1.97 10.35 7.77
N ILE A 109 2.21 9.03 7.86
CA ILE A 109 2.27 8.30 9.14
C ILE A 109 3.62 7.57 9.23
N SER A 110 4.33 7.80 10.34
CA SER A 110 5.63 7.21 10.60
C SER A 110 5.68 6.54 11.97
N SER A 111 6.07 5.26 12.02
CA SER A 111 6.46 4.51 13.21
C SER A 111 7.96 4.18 13.14
N GLN A 112 8.77 4.84 13.95
CA GLN A 112 10.23 4.83 13.83
C GLN A 112 10.90 3.52 14.28
N SER A 113 10.23 2.71 15.10
CA SER A 113 10.74 1.44 15.64
C SER A 113 9.65 0.37 15.77
N GLY A 114 8.44 0.65 15.27
CA GLY A 114 7.29 -0.23 15.34
C GLY A 114 6.62 -0.44 13.98
N SER A 115 5.42 -1.02 14.04
CA SER A 115 4.54 -1.23 12.90
C SER A 115 3.50 -0.12 12.78
N ILE A 116 2.91 0.01 11.59
CA ILE A 116 1.60 0.66 11.40
C ILE A 116 0.61 -0.48 11.17
N THR A 117 -0.44 -0.57 11.99
CA THR A 117 -1.39 -1.67 11.86
C THR A 117 -2.81 -1.21 11.74
N ASP A 118 -3.68 -2.01 11.13
CA ASP A 118 -5.12 -1.84 11.32
C ASP A 118 -5.48 -2.14 12.80
N HIS A 119 -6.42 -1.36 13.35
CA HIS A 119 -6.98 -1.55 14.68
C HIS A 119 -8.16 -2.53 14.72
N ALA A 120 -9.07 -2.45 13.75
CA ALA A 120 -10.35 -3.11 13.76
C ALA A 120 -10.39 -4.19 12.69
N ASN A 121 -10.65 -5.43 13.11
CA ASN A 121 -10.85 -6.55 12.19
C ASN A 121 -12.19 -6.41 11.44
N ASP A 122 -12.21 -5.56 10.42
CA ASP A 122 -13.32 -5.34 9.53
C ASP A 122 -12.88 -5.22 8.07
N SER A 123 -13.42 -4.26 7.32
CA SER A 123 -13.01 -3.97 5.94
C SER A 123 -13.39 -2.52 5.59
N GLU A 124 -13.63 -1.70 6.61
CA GLU A 124 -13.90 -0.29 6.47
C GLU A 124 -12.61 0.44 6.14
N ILE A 125 -12.71 1.57 5.45
CA ILE A 125 -11.52 2.33 5.08
C ILE A 125 -10.88 2.92 6.34
N ASP A 126 -9.64 2.53 6.61
CA ASP A 126 -8.81 3.07 7.68
C ASP A 126 -8.25 4.43 7.32
N ILE A 127 -7.68 4.58 6.12
CA ILE A 127 -6.97 5.81 5.72
C ILE A 127 -7.54 6.40 4.43
N THR A 128 -7.93 7.66 4.51
CA THR A 128 -8.42 8.47 3.39
C THR A 128 -7.66 9.80 3.31
N SER A 129 -7.16 10.12 2.12
CA SER A 129 -6.61 11.43 1.76
C SER A 129 -7.46 12.08 0.68
N GLY A 130 -7.88 13.33 0.89
CA GLY A 130 -8.68 14.09 -0.08
C GLY A 130 -7.89 14.52 -1.31
N GLU A 131 -6.56 14.67 -1.18
CA GLU A 131 -5.64 14.84 -2.31
C GLU A 131 -5.22 13.50 -2.95
N GLY A 132 -5.62 12.37 -2.36
CA GLY A 132 -5.27 11.04 -2.84
C GLY A 132 -3.80 10.71 -2.65
N LYS A 133 -3.12 11.24 -1.62
CA LYS A 133 -1.71 10.91 -1.31
C LYS A 133 -1.54 10.41 0.11
N ILE A 134 -0.98 9.21 0.25
CA ILE A 134 -0.72 8.57 1.53
C ILE A 134 0.73 8.08 1.56
N THR A 135 1.47 8.45 2.61
CA THR A 135 2.82 7.98 2.89
C THR A 135 2.84 7.21 4.22
N LEU A 136 3.25 5.95 4.18
CA LEU A 136 3.40 5.09 5.35
C LEU A 136 4.86 4.66 5.52
N LYS A 137 5.41 4.87 6.71
CA LYS A 137 6.77 4.45 7.04
C LYS A 137 6.78 3.72 8.38
N ALA A 138 7.14 2.45 8.36
CA ALA A 138 7.31 1.63 9.56
C ALA A 138 8.72 1.04 9.59
N ASP A 139 9.30 0.91 10.77
CA ASP A 139 10.52 0.10 10.92
C ASP A 139 10.20 -1.39 10.77
N LEU A 140 9.03 -1.80 11.28
CA LEU A 140 8.53 -3.15 11.23
C LEU A 140 7.55 -3.37 10.06
N GLY A 141 6.30 -3.75 10.32
CA GLY A 141 5.30 -4.05 9.28
C GLY A 141 4.29 -2.93 9.04
N ILE A 142 3.59 -3.01 7.91
CA ILE A 142 2.40 -2.22 7.59
C ILE A 142 1.29 -3.20 7.25
N GLN A 143 0.45 -3.58 8.21
CA GLN A 143 -0.44 -4.75 8.07
C GLN A 143 -1.48 -4.82 9.20
N ALA A 144 -2.52 -5.63 9.08
CA ALA A 144 -3.44 -5.86 10.19
C ALA A 144 -2.80 -6.48 11.44
N THR A 145 -3.51 -6.35 12.56
CA THR A 145 -3.24 -7.17 13.74
C THR A 145 -3.70 -8.62 13.51
N LYS A 146 -2.95 -9.59 14.04
CA LYS A 146 -2.89 -11.01 13.63
C LYS A 146 -4.19 -11.86 13.70
N THR A 147 -5.38 -11.28 13.77
CA THR A 147 -6.64 -12.04 13.85
C THR A 147 -7.73 -11.45 12.94
N GLY A 148 -8.05 -12.18 11.88
CA GLY A 148 -9.20 -11.92 11.01
C GLY A 148 -8.79 -11.22 9.71
N ASP A 149 -8.75 -9.89 9.74
CA ASP A 149 -8.25 -9.06 8.67
C ASP A 149 -6.72 -9.18 8.60
N ALA A 150 -6.21 -9.17 7.37
CA ALA A 150 -4.79 -9.22 7.07
C ALA A 150 -4.26 -7.86 6.58
N PHE A 151 -5.15 -6.95 6.19
CA PHE A 151 -4.81 -5.75 5.45
C PHE A 151 -5.01 -4.47 6.27
N LEU A 152 -4.40 -3.40 5.78
CA LEU A 152 -4.75 -2.03 6.15
C LEU A 152 -5.50 -1.43 4.97
N GLU A 153 -6.67 -0.87 5.22
CA GLU A 153 -7.64 -0.48 4.21
C GLU A 153 -7.39 0.95 3.74
N ILE A 154 -7.21 1.12 2.44
CA ILE A 154 -6.85 2.39 1.81
C ILE A 154 -7.94 2.81 0.83
N ALA A 155 -8.31 4.10 0.89
CA ALA A 155 -9.32 4.69 0.01
C ALA A 155 -8.97 4.57 -1.48
N ASP A 156 -10.01 4.51 -2.32
CA ASP A 156 -9.92 4.58 -3.78
C ASP A 156 -9.18 5.83 -4.27
N GLY A 157 -8.49 5.70 -5.41
CA GLY A 157 -7.76 6.79 -6.07
C GLY A 157 -6.47 7.19 -5.36
N THR A 158 -6.04 6.43 -4.35
CA THR A 158 -4.84 6.76 -3.57
C THR A 158 -3.56 6.49 -4.36
N THR A 159 -2.66 7.47 -4.36
CA THR A 159 -1.23 7.31 -4.60
C THR A 159 -0.53 7.00 -3.28
N LEU A 160 0.00 5.78 -3.17
CA LEU A 160 0.59 5.22 -1.98
C LEU A 160 2.12 5.15 -2.09
N LEU A 161 2.79 5.66 -1.07
CA LEU A 161 4.17 5.36 -0.76
C LEU A 161 4.19 4.58 0.56
N ALA A 162 4.82 3.41 0.59
CA ALA A 162 4.86 2.57 1.78
C ALA A 162 6.25 1.94 1.96
N SER A 163 6.79 1.99 3.18
CA SER A 163 8.08 1.37 3.48
C SER A 163 8.12 0.65 4.83
N SER A 164 8.58 -0.60 4.80
CA SER A 164 9.01 -1.43 5.93
C SER A 164 10.55 -1.48 5.91
N GLN A 165 11.18 -0.79 6.86
CA GLN A 165 12.61 -0.45 6.75
C GLN A 165 13.56 -1.53 7.24
N ASN A 166 13.16 -2.31 8.24
CA ASN A 166 14.01 -3.34 8.85
C ASN A 166 13.42 -4.73 8.63
N ALA A 167 12.24 -5.02 9.18
CA ALA A 167 11.60 -6.33 9.05
C ALA A 167 10.08 -6.29 9.22
N GLY A 168 9.33 -6.92 8.32
CA GLY A 168 7.88 -6.99 8.43
C GLY A 168 7.20 -6.82 7.08
N ASP A 169 6.02 -7.42 6.95
CA ASP A 169 5.29 -7.44 5.71
C ASP A 169 4.57 -6.10 5.48
N ILE A 170 4.28 -5.81 4.21
CA ILE A 170 3.34 -4.77 3.81
C ILE A 170 2.11 -5.47 3.26
N GLN A 171 0.97 -5.32 3.89
CA GLN A 171 -0.32 -5.91 3.53
C GLN A 171 -1.35 -4.78 3.42
N ILE A 172 -1.74 -4.43 2.19
CA ILE A 172 -2.65 -3.32 1.89
C ILE A 172 -3.85 -3.79 1.07
N GLN A 173 -5.06 -3.32 1.42
CA GLN A 173 -6.26 -3.48 0.60
C GLN A 173 -6.78 -2.12 0.14
N GLY A 174 -6.80 -1.89 -1.16
CA GLY A 174 -7.44 -0.73 -1.78
C GLY A 174 -8.91 -0.98 -2.04
N MET A 175 -9.78 -0.07 -1.60
CA MET A 175 -11.23 -0.13 -1.86
C MET A 175 -11.61 0.33 -3.29
N GLY A 176 -10.63 0.41 -4.18
CA GLY A 176 -10.78 0.83 -5.57
C GLY A 176 -9.42 0.77 -6.26
N THR A 177 -9.14 1.72 -7.13
CA THR A 177 -7.85 1.85 -7.81
C THR A 177 -6.78 2.33 -6.84
N LEU A 178 -5.61 1.68 -6.88
CA LEU A 178 -4.42 2.10 -6.14
C LEU A 178 -3.27 2.41 -7.10
N ASN A 179 -2.64 3.57 -6.91
CA ASN A 179 -1.39 3.94 -7.55
C ASN A 179 -0.23 3.71 -6.57
N LEU A 180 0.56 2.67 -6.81
CA LEU A 180 1.69 2.28 -5.96
C LEU A 180 2.96 2.98 -6.45
N GLU A 181 3.21 4.21 -6.00
CA GLU A 181 4.35 5.00 -6.49
C GLU A 181 5.69 4.37 -6.08
N ASN A 182 5.84 4.05 -4.80
CA ASN A 182 7.02 3.35 -4.28
C ASN A 182 6.66 2.51 -3.04
N ILE A 183 6.76 1.19 -3.16
CA ILE A 183 6.47 0.24 -2.09
C ILE A 183 7.71 -0.61 -1.82
N THR A 184 8.25 -0.56 -0.60
CA THR A 184 9.50 -1.26 -0.26
C THR A 184 9.39 -2.01 1.05
N ALA A 185 9.69 -3.31 1.05
CA ALA A 185 9.85 -4.11 2.27
C ALA A 185 11.25 -4.74 2.31
N THR A 186 12.09 -4.30 3.25
CA THR A 186 13.51 -4.74 3.30
C THR A 186 13.63 -6.23 3.65
N ASP A 187 12.87 -6.70 4.64
CA ASP A 187 12.83 -8.10 5.07
C ASP A 187 11.39 -8.56 5.34
N GLY A 188 10.53 -8.44 4.33
CA GLY A 188 9.12 -8.82 4.42
C GLY A 188 8.49 -9.03 3.05
N ASN A 189 7.36 -9.71 3.02
CA ASN A 189 6.54 -9.82 1.83
C ASN A 189 5.79 -8.51 1.58
N ILE A 190 5.41 -8.29 0.33
CA ILE A 190 4.44 -7.26 -0.05
C ILE A 190 3.22 -7.98 -0.62
N HIS A 191 2.05 -7.76 -0.03
CA HIS A 191 0.77 -8.23 -0.52
C HIS A 191 -0.14 -7.02 -0.69
N VAL A 192 -0.49 -6.70 -1.92
CA VAL A 192 -1.45 -5.63 -2.22
C VAL A 192 -2.64 -6.21 -2.95
N LYS A 193 -3.83 -5.92 -2.44
CA LYS A 193 -5.11 -6.22 -3.08
C LYS A 193 -5.83 -4.92 -3.47
N ALA A 194 -6.47 -4.88 -4.63
CA ALA A 194 -7.29 -3.75 -5.05
C ALA A 194 -8.61 -4.21 -5.66
N GLN A 195 -9.72 -3.57 -5.28
CA GLN A 195 -11.03 -3.75 -5.92
C GLN A 195 -11.10 -3.08 -7.30
N GLY A 196 -10.18 -2.15 -7.60
CA GLY A 196 -9.98 -1.56 -8.92
C GLY A 196 -8.64 -1.97 -9.52
N ASP A 197 -8.06 -1.08 -10.31
CA ASP A 197 -6.75 -1.28 -10.93
C ASP A 197 -5.61 -1.13 -9.91
N ILE A 198 -4.51 -1.83 -10.14
CA ILE A 198 -3.21 -1.51 -9.53
C ILE A 198 -2.34 -0.83 -10.60
N ILE A 199 -2.00 0.43 -10.35
CA ILE A 199 -1.03 1.19 -11.15
C ILE A 199 0.31 1.11 -10.42
N ALA A 200 1.17 0.19 -10.83
CA ALA A 200 2.47 -0.03 -10.23
C ALA A 200 3.52 1.00 -10.70
N GLY A 201 4.31 1.48 -9.74
CA GLY A 201 5.56 2.21 -9.95
C GLY A 201 6.75 1.31 -9.62
N LEU A 202 7.50 1.66 -8.56
CA LEU A 202 8.61 0.85 -8.05
C LEU A 202 8.15 -0.01 -6.86
N ILE A 203 8.28 -1.33 -6.96
CA ILE A 203 7.89 -2.25 -5.88
C ILE A 203 9.05 -3.21 -5.62
N THR A 204 9.59 -3.20 -4.39
CA THR A 204 10.79 -3.96 -4.04
C THR A 204 10.62 -4.72 -2.73
N SER A 205 10.90 -6.02 -2.76
CA SER A 205 11.00 -6.86 -1.56
C SER A 205 12.08 -7.91 -1.78
N ASN A 206 12.81 -8.32 -0.74
CA ASN A 206 13.74 -9.45 -0.87
C ASN A 206 13.04 -10.83 -0.83
N LYS A 207 11.73 -10.88 -0.55
CA LYS A 207 10.93 -12.10 -0.40
C LYS A 207 9.89 -12.20 -1.52
N GLN A 208 8.59 -12.22 -1.18
CA GLN A 208 7.50 -12.30 -2.14
C GLN A 208 6.84 -10.95 -2.38
N ILE A 209 6.46 -10.68 -3.62
CA ILE A 209 5.49 -9.65 -3.99
C ILE A 209 4.25 -10.34 -4.56
N SER A 210 3.08 -10.12 -3.97
CA SER A 210 1.78 -10.53 -4.49
C SER A 210 0.93 -9.29 -4.77
N LEU A 211 0.56 -9.08 -6.03
CA LEU A 211 -0.36 -8.03 -6.45
C LEU A 211 -1.62 -8.69 -7.00
N ILE A 212 -2.77 -8.38 -6.39
CA ILE A 212 -4.07 -8.92 -6.77
C ILE A 212 -5.01 -7.75 -7.08
N SER A 213 -5.50 -7.69 -8.30
CA SER A 213 -6.41 -6.65 -8.77
C SER A 213 -7.67 -7.28 -9.37
N GLU A 214 -8.85 -6.75 -9.03
CA GLU A 214 -10.07 -7.08 -9.76
C GLU A 214 -10.09 -6.44 -11.16
N GLY A 215 -9.33 -5.35 -11.35
CA GLY A 215 -9.05 -4.71 -12.63
C GLY A 215 -7.71 -5.15 -13.24
N ALA A 216 -6.95 -4.21 -13.79
CA ALA A 216 -5.66 -4.45 -14.42
C ALA A 216 -4.50 -4.18 -13.46
N ILE A 217 -3.37 -4.85 -13.70
CA ILE A 217 -2.07 -4.47 -13.13
C ILE A 217 -1.26 -3.80 -14.23
N SER A 218 -1.01 -2.49 -14.12
CA SER A 218 -0.35 -1.69 -15.15
C SER A 218 0.63 -0.67 -14.55
N GLY A 219 1.15 0.26 -15.34
CA GLY A 219 2.03 1.32 -14.84
C GLY A 219 2.73 2.09 -15.96
N THR A 220 3.33 3.22 -15.64
CA THR A 220 4.27 3.91 -16.54
C THR A 220 5.67 3.42 -16.22
N SER A 221 6.21 2.50 -17.04
CA SER A 221 7.49 1.82 -16.76
C SER A 221 7.56 1.12 -15.38
N PRO A 222 6.60 0.25 -15.03
CA PRO A 222 6.58 -0.39 -13.71
C PRO A 222 7.79 -1.33 -13.53
N GLN A 223 8.37 -1.31 -12.33
CA GLN A 223 9.56 -2.07 -11.95
C GLN A 223 9.25 -2.86 -10.67
N ILE A 224 9.22 -4.19 -10.76
CA ILE A 224 8.96 -5.08 -9.64
C ILE A 224 10.16 -6.00 -9.43
N SER A 225 10.79 -5.94 -8.26
CA SER A 225 11.96 -6.75 -7.92
C SER A 225 11.72 -7.54 -6.64
N SER A 226 11.88 -8.87 -6.73
CA SER A 226 11.78 -9.78 -5.58
C SER A 226 12.37 -11.16 -5.82
N GLN A 227 12.29 -12.05 -4.83
CA GLN A 227 12.63 -13.46 -5.03
C GLN A 227 11.52 -14.16 -5.82
N THR A 228 10.26 -13.91 -5.44
CA THR A 228 9.07 -14.51 -6.03
C THR A 228 8.00 -13.45 -6.28
N ALA A 229 7.37 -13.43 -7.45
CA ALA A 229 6.21 -12.59 -7.69
C ALA A 229 4.97 -13.40 -8.07
N ILE A 230 3.80 -12.93 -7.62
CA ILE A 230 2.48 -13.41 -8.03
C ILE A 230 1.72 -12.18 -8.50
N LEU A 231 1.35 -12.12 -9.77
CA LEU A 231 0.52 -11.03 -10.31
C LEU A 231 -0.79 -11.62 -10.81
N SER A 232 -1.90 -11.24 -10.18
CA SER A 232 -3.24 -11.71 -10.52
C SER A 232 -4.15 -10.52 -10.82
N SER A 233 -4.77 -10.52 -12.00
CA SER A 233 -5.61 -9.44 -12.50
C SER A 233 -6.95 -9.96 -13.04
N GLY A 234 -7.96 -9.10 -13.09
CA GLY A 234 -9.17 -9.33 -13.88
C GLY A 234 -8.97 -9.01 -15.35
N THR A 235 -8.35 -7.87 -15.67
CA THR A 235 -8.35 -7.28 -17.03
C THR A 235 -6.95 -7.10 -17.65
N GLY A 236 -5.95 -7.87 -17.20
CA GLY A 236 -4.63 -7.97 -17.81
C GLY A 236 -3.47 -7.45 -16.96
N ILE A 237 -2.27 -7.81 -17.39
CA ILE A 237 -1.01 -7.48 -16.71
C ILE A 237 -0.07 -6.82 -17.73
N GLY A 238 0.19 -5.52 -17.57
CA GLY A 238 0.94 -4.72 -18.52
C GLY A 238 0.22 -4.55 -19.87
N THR A 239 0.89 -3.87 -20.80
CA THR A 239 0.42 -3.73 -22.19
C THR A 239 1.57 -3.92 -23.18
N SER A 240 1.29 -4.04 -24.47
CA SER A 240 2.32 -4.14 -25.52
C SER A 240 3.33 -3.00 -25.49
N ASP A 241 2.87 -1.80 -25.10
CA ASP A 241 3.67 -0.58 -25.09
C ASP A 241 4.28 -0.30 -23.70
N GLN A 242 3.70 -0.86 -22.64
CA GLN A 242 4.11 -0.71 -21.25
C GLN A 242 4.11 -2.07 -20.55
N ALA A 243 5.01 -2.95 -21.00
CA ALA A 243 5.25 -4.23 -20.35
C ALA A 243 5.86 -4.02 -18.95
N ILE A 244 5.51 -4.88 -18.01
CA ILE A 244 6.04 -4.79 -16.64
C ILE A 244 7.47 -5.33 -16.60
N ALA A 245 8.41 -4.53 -16.10
CA ALA A 245 9.77 -4.97 -15.89
C ALA A 245 9.88 -5.72 -14.55
N LEU A 246 10.29 -6.98 -14.64
CA LEU A 246 10.38 -7.91 -13.52
C LEU A 246 11.84 -8.32 -13.29
N ASP A 247 12.26 -8.26 -12.03
CA ASP A 247 13.53 -8.80 -11.56
C ASP A 247 13.26 -9.86 -10.48
N VAL A 248 12.74 -11.01 -10.91
CA VAL A 248 12.30 -12.12 -10.05
C VAL A 248 12.88 -13.46 -10.49
N SER A 249 13.03 -14.42 -9.57
CA SER A 249 13.47 -15.77 -9.95
C SER A 249 12.30 -16.74 -10.14
N TYR A 250 11.20 -16.52 -9.43
CA TYR A 250 9.97 -17.31 -9.57
C TYR A 250 8.81 -16.38 -9.86
N LEU A 251 7.94 -16.79 -10.75
CA LEU A 251 6.80 -15.98 -11.16
C LEU A 251 5.56 -16.85 -11.42
N ASP A 252 4.44 -16.29 -11.01
CA ASP A 252 3.09 -16.72 -11.33
C ASP A 252 2.28 -15.51 -11.89
N LEU A 253 1.55 -15.73 -12.97
CA LEU A 253 0.85 -14.70 -13.73
C LEU A 253 -0.56 -15.14 -14.09
N VAL A 254 -1.55 -14.36 -13.66
CA VAL A 254 -2.96 -14.66 -13.90
C VAL A 254 -3.71 -13.43 -14.43
N SER A 255 -4.36 -13.58 -15.57
CA SER A 255 -5.42 -12.69 -16.05
C SER A 255 -6.68 -13.54 -16.18
N THR A 256 -7.74 -13.21 -15.43
CA THR A 256 -8.88 -14.12 -15.23
C THR A 256 -10.11 -13.84 -16.08
N GLN A 257 -10.33 -12.60 -16.53
CA GLN A 257 -11.56 -12.21 -17.23
C GLN A 257 -11.31 -11.79 -18.69
N SER A 258 -10.31 -10.95 -18.91
CA SER A 258 -9.93 -10.45 -20.24
C SER A 258 -8.54 -9.84 -20.21
N GLY A 259 -8.02 -9.47 -21.39
CA GLY A 259 -6.79 -8.71 -21.47
C GLY A 259 -5.54 -9.58 -21.33
N GLY A 260 -4.47 -9.04 -21.90
CA GLY A 260 -3.23 -9.76 -22.12
C GLY A 260 -2.26 -9.76 -20.95
N ILE A 261 -1.13 -10.44 -21.15
CA ILE A 261 0.00 -10.43 -20.22
C ILE A 261 1.26 -9.99 -20.95
N TYR A 262 1.85 -8.88 -20.54
CA TYR A 262 3.03 -8.27 -21.13
C TYR A 262 4.07 -7.98 -20.04
N VAL A 263 5.11 -8.81 -19.97
CA VAL A 263 6.17 -8.71 -18.97
C VAL A 263 7.54 -8.95 -19.58
N ASN A 264 8.55 -8.27 -19.05
CA ASN A 264 9.95 -8.38 -19.44
C ASN A 264 10.82 -8.70 -18.22
N PHE A 265 11.84 -9.54 -18.38
CA PHE A 265 12.72 -9.94 -17.28
C PHE A 265 14.15 -9.42 -17.43
N ALA A 266 14.70 -8.92 -16.32
CA ALA A 266 16.10 -8.53 -16.21
C ALA A 266 17.05 -9.72 -15.99
N LYS A 267 16.55 -10.86 -15.48
CA LYS A 267 17.33 -12.07 -15.18
C LYS A 267 16.61 -13.36 -15.65
N ALA A 268 17.26 -14.50 -15.46
CA ALA A 268 16.63 -15.80 -15.69
C ALA A 268 15.46 -16.00 -14.72
N VAL A 269 14.37 -16.60 -15.20
CA VAL A 269 13.12 -16.78 -14.44
C VAL A 269 12.56 -18.18 -14.58
N THR A 270 11.97 -18.68 -13.49
CA THR A 270 11.16 -19.88 -13.45
C THR A 270 9.69 -19.49 -13.36
N LEU A 271 8.87 -19.94 -14.30
CA LEU A 271 7.41 -19.83 -14.24
C LEU A 271 6.90 -21.07 -13.49
N SER A 272 6.27 -20.85 -12.35
CA SER A 272 5.78 -21.89 -11.44
C SER A 272 4.40 -21.51 -10.92
N ASP A 273 3.55 -22.50 -10.69
CA ASP A 273 2.31 -22.32 -9.95
C ASP A 273 2.68 -22.02 -8.48
N LEU A 274 2.46 -20.77 -8.06
CA LEU A 274 2.79 -20.27 -6.73
C LEU A 274 1.55 -19.98 -5.89
N ASN A 275 0.37 -19.94 -6.52
CA ASN A 275 -0.91 -19.65 -5.89
C ASN A 275 -1.83 -20.88 -5.78
N ASP A 276 -1.36 -22.06 -6.20
CA ASP A 276 -2.07 -23.34 -6.22
C ASP A 276 -3.34 -23.34 -7.10
N ASP A 277 -3.39 -22.51 -8.15
CA ASP A 277 -4.50 -22.48 -9.11
C ASP A 277 -4.35 -23.50 -10.26
N GLY A 278 -3.21 -24.20 -10.30
CA GLY A 278 -2.86 -25.19 -11.31
C GLY A 278 -2.03 -24.65 -12.47
N TYR A 279 -1.78 -23.34 -12.54
CA TYR A 279 -1.07 -22.68 -13.64
C TYR A 279 0.07 -21.78 -13.11
N ALA A 280 1.17 -21.75 -13.85
CA ALA A 280 2.17 -20.69 -13.72
C ALA A 280 1.83 -19.45 -14.54
N VAL A 281 1.04 -19.65 -15.61
CA VAL A 281 0.58 -18.59 -16.51
C VAL A 281 -0.84 -18.91 -16.95
N GLN A 282 -1.77 -18.02 -16.64
CA GLN A 282 -3.11 -18.03 -17.19
C GLN A 282 -3.40 -16.67 -17.86
N SER A 283 -3.66 -16.66 -19.16
CA SER A 283 -3.95 -15.43 -19.91
C SER A 283 -5.26 -15.55 -20.69
N MET A 284 -6.18 -14.60 -20.50
CA MET A 284 -7.44 -14.48 -21.28
C MET A 284 -7.31 -13.49 -22.46
N GLY A 285 -6.10 -13.31 -22.98
CA GLY A 285 -5.81 -12.43 -24.10
C GLY A 285 -4.41 -12.62 -24.65
N ASP A 286 -4.06 -11.83 -25.67
CA ASP A 286 -2.74 -11.87 -26.29
C ASP A 286 -1.63 -11.52 -25.29
N GLY A 287 -0.38 -11.88 -25.57
CA GLY A 287 0.66 -11.59 -24.59
C GLY A 287 2.08 -11.82 -25.04
N LYS A 288 2.98 -11.32 -24.20
CA LYS A 288 4.41 -11.43 -24.38
C LYS A 288 5.10 -11.57 -23.02
N ILE A 289 5.76 -12.71 -22.83
CA ILE A 289 6.67 -12.98 -21.71
C ILE A 289 8.07 -13.05 -22.31
N GLU A 290 8.93 -12.05 -22.05
CA GLU A 290 10.26 -11.97 -22.65
C GLU A 290 11.37 -11.83 -21.60
N SER A 291 12.37 -12.70 -21.66
CA SER A 291 13.62 -12.55 -20.92
C SER A 291 14.79 -12.50 -21.89
N VAL A 292 15.78 -11.64 -21.62
CA VAL A 292 17.08 -11.70 -22.29
C VAL A 292 17.94 -12.87 -21.79
N HIS A 293 17.48 -13.60 -20.77
CA HIS A 293 18.08 -14.79 -20.19
C HIS A 293 17.18 -16.02 -20.40
N SER A 294 17.51 -17.14 -19.75
CA SER A 294 16.70 -18.37 -19.79
C SER A 294 15.34 -18.19 -19.11
N ILE A 295 14.33 -18.89 -19.65
CA ILE A 295 13.01 -19.06 -19.03
C ILE A 295 12.79 -20.56 -18.83
N HIS A 296 12.41 -20.96 -17.60
CA HIS A 296 12.06 -22.33 -17.28
C HIS A 296 10.58 -22.40 -16.86
N ILE A 297 9.77 -23.13 -17.61
CA ILE A 297 8.35 -23.31 -17.32
C ILE A 297 8.15 -24.65 -16.61
N THR A 298 7.75 -24.57 -15.34
CA THR A 298 7.56 -25.73 -14.45
C THR A 298 6.10 -25.94 -14.03
N GLY A 299 5.29 -24.88 -14.01
CA GLY A 299 3.83 -24.95 -13.88
C GLY A 299 3.13 -24.86 -15.23
N ALA A 300 1.89 -25.37 -15.33
CA ALA A 300 1.15 -25.37 -16.59
C ALA A 300 0.86 -23.95 -17.09
N ALA A 301 0.68 -23.79 -18.40
CA ALA A 301 0.24 -22.53 -18.99
C ALA A 301 -1.08 -22.71 -19.75
N ASN A 302 -2.04 -21.81 -19.52
CA ASN A 302 -3.30 -21.73 -20.26
C ASN A 302 -3.44 -20.38 -20.94
N LEU A 303 -3.43 -20.38 -22.27
CA LEU A 303 -3.34 -19.18 -23.11
C LEU A 303 -4.58 -19.09 -24.00
N ASP A 304 -5.61 -18.36 -23.56
CA ASP A 304 -6.79 -18.06 -24.37
C ASP A 304 -6.54 -16.82 -25.23
N SER A 305 -5.65 -16.99 -26.19
CA SER A 305 -5.03 -15.92 -26.97
C SER A 305 -4.92 -16.28 -28.44
N ASN A 306 -5.00 -15.28 -29.33
CA ASN A 306 -4.68 -15.48 -30.75
C ASN A 306 -3.17 -15.42 -30.97
N GLU A 307 -2.49 -14.51 -30.26
CA GLU A 307 -1.05 -14.32 -30.32
C GLU A 307 -0.45 -14.23 -28.92
N PHE A 308 0.33 -15.25 -28.55
CA PHE A 308 1.09 -15.24 -27.30
C PHE A 308 2.52 -15.68 -27.54
N THR A 309 3.46 -14.86 -27.09
CA THR A 309 4.89 -15.11 -27.26
C THR A 309 5.56 -15.34 -25.92
N ILE A 310 6.25 -16.48 -25.78
CA ILE A 310 7.24 -16.68 -24.71
C ILE A 310 8.62 -16.73 -25.35
N LYS A 311 9.50 -15.80 -24.98
CA LYS A 311 10.83 -15.66 -25.57
C LYS A 311 11.90 -15.62 -24.49
N ALA A 312 12.86 -16.54 -24.60
CA ALA A 312 14.05 -16.57 -23.78
C ALA A 312 15.29 -16.23 -24.62
N GLY A 313 16.23 -15.49 -24.03
CA GLY A 313 17.54 -15.18 -24.60
C GLY A 313 17.61 -13.98 -25.54
N ASP A 314 18.85 -13.58 -25.81
CA ASP A 314 19.28 -12.49 -26.69
C ASP A 314 19.97 -12.98 -27.98
N ASN A 315 19.76 -14.24 -28.34
CA ASN A 315 20.47 -15.01 -29.39
C ASN A 315 21.88 -15.50 -29.00
N SER A 316 22.29 -15.48 -27.72
CA SER A 316 23.46 -16.22 -27.25
C SER A 316 23.17 -17.71 -27.03
N GLU A 317 24.14 -18.59 -27.33
CA GLU A 317 23.97 -20.06 -27.27
C GLU A 317 23.75 -20.62 -25.84
N THR A 318 23.82 -19.79 -24.79
CA THR A 318 23.69 -20.24 -23.39
C THR A 318 22.30 -20.01 -22.79
N ASN A 319 21.47 -19.19 -23.44
CA ASN A 319 20.12 -18.89 -22.94
C ASN A 319 19.10 -19.84 -23.57
N THR A 320 18.24 -20.45 -22.76
CA THR A 320 17.31 -21.49 -23.21
C THR A 320 15.89 -21.26 -22.70
N LEU A 321 14.92 -21.65 -23.52
CA LEU A 321 13.54 -21.86 -23.09
C LEU A 321 13.39 -23.35 -22.75
N ILE A 322 13.15 -23.66 -21.47
CA ILE A 322 12.92 -25.02 -20.97
C ILE A 322 11.45 -25.13 -20.59
N ILE A 323 10.78 -26.19 -21.03
CA ILE A 323 9.35 -26.42 -20.78
C ILE A 323 9.18 -27.83 -20.24
N ASP A 324 8.88 -27.95 -18.95
CA ASP A 324 8.62 -29.22 -18.26
C ASP A 324 7.13 -29.43 -17.94
N ALA A 325 6.28 -28.44 -18.29
CA ALA A 325 4.85 -28.44 -18.04
C ALA A 325 4.02 -28.35 -19.32
N SER A 326 2.72 -28.62 -19.23
CA SER A 326 1.80 -28.49 -20.37
C SER A 326 1.53 -27.04 -20.71
N ILE A 327 1.52 -26.72 -22.01
CA ILE A 327 1.05 -25.45 -22.55
C ILE A 327 -0.20 -25.74 -23.38
N THR A 328 -1.31 -25.11 -23.01
CA THR A 328 -2.57 -25.17 -23.75
C THR A 328 -2.88 -23.80 -24.34
N GLN A 329 -3.19 -23.74 -25.63
CA GLN A 329 -3.65 -22.53 -26.30
C GLN A 329 -5.04 -22.80 -26.91
N THR A 330 -6.04 -21.97 -26.56
CA THR A 330 -7.45 -22.17 -26.96
C THR A 330 -8.00 -21.12 -27.91
N GLY A 331 -7.22 -20.09 -28.26
CA GLY A 331 -7.65 -19.04 -29.18
C GLY A 331 -8.02 -19.57 -30.56
N ILE A 332 -9.06 -18.98 -31.16
CA ILE A 332 -9.55 -19.34 -32.50
C ILE A 332 -8.72 -18.55 -33.53
N LEU A 333 -7.89 -19.26 -34.30
CA LEU A 333 -7.20 -18.74 -35.49
C LEU A 333 -8.17 -18.27 -36.59
#